data_AF-A0A561U3C1-F1
#
_entry.id   AF-A0A561U3C1-F1
#
_cell.length_a   1.000
_cell.length_b   1.000
_cell.length_c   1.000
_cell.angle_alpha   90.00
_cell.angle_beta   90.00
_cell.angle_gamma   90.00
#
_symmetry.space_group_name_H-M   'P 1'
#
loop_
_entity.id
_entity.type
_entity.pdbx_description
1 polymer ?
#
loop_
_entity_poly.entity_id
_entity_poly.type
_entity_poly.pdbx_seq_one_letter_code
_entity_poly.pdbx_strand_id
1 'polypeptide(L)'
;MLMPTFSVTLISLIVVAIVVVTTSAPPGRTLLFGLIGAWAGFAAGALGGVLVDVVTGSGSYLAVVGHGVAVLGAVIGSRRAVTAQADSRS
;
A
#
# COMPACT_ATOMS: atom_id res chain seq x y z
N MET A 1 19.88 7.58 -3.70
CA MET A 1 18.59 7.19 -4.31
C MET A 1 17.94 6.18 -3.37
N LEU A 2 16.92 6.57 -2.61
CA LEU A 2 16.12 5.59 -1.86
C LEU A 2 15.46 4.66 -2.87
N MET A 3 15.81 3.37 -2.84
CA MET A 3 15.21 2.41 -3.77
C MET A 3 13.68 2.39 -3.58
N PRO A 4 12.88 2.22 -4.64
CA PRO A 4 11.41 2.15 -4.56
C PRO A 4 10.91 1.13 -3.53
N THR A 5 11.69 0.08 -3.27
CA THR A 5 11.46 -0.90 -2.20
C THR A 5 11.37 -0.26 -0.82
N PHE A 6 12.27 0.66 -0.47
CA PHE A 6 12.27 1.33 0.84
C PHE A 6 11.10 2.29 1.01
N SER A 7 10.71 3.02 -0.04
CA SER A 7 9.59 3.97 0.05
C SER A 7 8.24 3.26 0.15
N VAL A 8 8.01 2.20 -0.63
CA VAL A 8 6.75 1.43 -0.58
C VAL A 8 6.57 0.71 0.75
N THR A 9 7.64 0.12 1.27
CA THR A 9 7.63 -0.50 2.61
C THR A 9 7.36 0.52 3.71
N LEU A 10 8.00 1.69 3.66
CA LEU A 10 7.75 2.77 4.62
C LEU A 10 6.30 3.27 4.55
N ILE A 11 5.75 3.47 3.34
CA ILE A 11 4.33 3.83 3.14
C ILE A 11 3.44 2.79 3.80
N SER A 12 3.70 1.50 3.56
CA SER A 12 2.91 0.43 4.16
C SER A 12 2.95 0.49 5.67
N LEU A 13 4.13 0.66 6.27
CA LEU A 13 4.29 0.70 7.72
C LEU A 13 3.52 1.88 8.33
N ILE A 14 3.60 3.06 7.71
CA ILE A 14 2.87 4.25 8.15
C ILE A 14 1.35 4.01 8.06
N VAL A 15 0.86 3.51 6.94
CA VAL A 15 -0.58 3.24 6.75
C VAL A 15 -1.08 2.19 7.74
N VAL A 16 -0.34 1.09 7.91
CA VAL A 16 -0.68 0.05 8.88
C VAL A 16 -0.70 0.61 10.30
N ALA A 17 0.31 1.40 10.69
CA ALA A 17 0.35 2.02 12.01
C ALA A 17 -0.86 2.91 12.25
N ILE A 18 -1.24 3.74 11.27
CA ILE A 18 -2.45 4.57 11.34
C ILE A 18 -3.70 3.70 11.52
N VAL A 19 -3.85 2.64 10.74
CA VAL A 19 -5.02 1.74 10.84
C VAL A 19 -5.06 1.03 12.19
N VAL A 20 -3.94 0.49 12.66
CA VAL A 20 -3.84 -0.19 13.95
C VAL A 20 -4.19 0.76 15.10
N VAL A 21 -3.64 1.99 15.10
CA VAL A 21 -3.92 2.99 16.15
C VAL A 21 -5.39 3.41 16.12
N THR A 22 -5.97 3.63 14.94
CA THR A 22 -7.36 4.10 14.80
C THR A 22 -8.42 3.03 15.01
N THR A 23 -8.07 1.74 14.88
CA THR A 23 -9.03 0.62 15.00
C THR A 23 -8.75 -0.31 16.18
N SER A 24 -7.64 -0.09 16.91
CA SER A 24 -7.15 -0.98 17.98
C SER A 24 -7.02 -2.45 17.55
N ALA A 25 -6.81 -2.70 16.26
CA ALA A 25 -6.65 -4.04 15.71
C ALA A 25 -5.27 -4.62 16.05
N PRO A 26 -5.15 -5.94 16.23
CA PRO A 26 -3.85 -6.54 16.51
C PRO A 26 -2.92 -6.40 15.29
N PRO A 27 -1.63 -6.09 15.53
CA PRO A 27 -0.75 -5.57 14.49
C PRO A 27 -0.33 -6.63 13.48
N GLY A 28 -0.15 -7.90 13.86
CA GLY A 28 0.50 -8.90 13.00
C GLY A 28 -0.22 -9.12 11.67
N ARG A 29 -1.53 -9.44 11.72
CA ARG A 29 -2.31 -9.73 10.51
C ARG A 29 -2.57 -8.46 9.69
N THR A 30 -2.87 -7.35 10.36
CA THR A 30 -3.04 -6.02 9.72
C THR A 30 -1.79 -5.59 8.96
N LEU A 31 -0.60 -5.83 9.52
CA LEU A 31 0.68 -5.51 8.91
C LEU A 31 0.97 -6.36 7.67
N LEU A 32 0.73 -7.67 7.74
CA LEU A 32 0.94 -8.56 6.60
C LEU A 32 0.06 -8.17 5.40
N PHE A 33 -1.25 -8.01 5.63
CA PHE A 33 -2.18 -7.67 4.55
C PHE A 33 -2.00 -6.22 4.06
N GLY A 34 -1.65 -5.29 4.95
CA GLY A 34 -1.28 -3.93 4.56
C GLY A 34 -0.05 -3.90 3.67
N LEU A 35 0.99 -4.68 3.99
CA LEU A 35 2.21 -4.78 3.19
C LEU A 35 1.98 -5.41 1.83
N ILE A 36 1.26 -6.54 1.78
CA ILE A 36 0.88 -7.18 0.52
C ILE A 36 0.04 -6.23 -0.33
N GLY A 37 -0.93 -5.54 0.30
CA GLY A 37 -1.77 -4.55 -0.37
C GLY A 37 -0.95 -3.40 -0.94
N ALA A 38 0.02 -2.87 -0.19
CA ALA A 38 0.89 -1.79 -0.64
C ALA A 38 1.70 -2.18 -1.88
N TRP A 39 2.29 -3.37 -1.85
CA TRP A 39 3.09 -3.90 -2.96
C TRP A 39 2.24 -4.21 -4.19
N ALA A 40 1.07 -4.81 -4.02
CA ALA A 40 0.14 -5.07 -5.11
C ALA A 40 -0.36 -3.76 -5.74
N GLY A 41 -0.68 -2.77 -4.89
CA GLY A 41 -1.08 -1.43 -5.34
C GLY A 41 0.04 -0.72 -6.08
N PHE A 42 1.27 -0.75 -5.56
CA PHE A 42 2.44 -0.20 -6.23
C PHE A 42 2.66 -0.83 -7.60
N ALA A 43 2.63 -2.17 -7.69
CA ALA A 43 2.84 -2.87 -8.96
C ALA A 43 1.78 -2.47 -10.00
N ALA A 44 0.51 -2.42 -9.61
CA ALA A 44 -0.57 -2.00 -10.51
C ALA A 44 -0.43 -0.54 -10.95
N GLY A 45 -0.13 0.37 -10.00
CA GLY A 45 0.05 1.79 -10.29
C GLY A 45 1.30 2.09 -11.11
N ALA A 46 2.40 1.39 -10.85
CA ALA A 46 3.66 1.54 -11.56
C ALA A 46 3.53 1.12 -13.01
N LEU A 47 2.80 0.04 -13.32
CA LEU A 47 2.53 -0.37 -14.71
C LEU A 47 1.79 0.74 -15.49
N GLY A 48 0.76 1.34 -14.89
CA GLY A 48 0.05 2.47 -15.48
C GLY A 48 0.94 3.70 -15.62
N GLY A 49 1.73 4.03 -14.60
CA GLY A 49 2.64 5.17 -14.61
C GLY A 49 3.77 5.02 -15.64
N VAL A 50 4.29 3.81 -15.87
CA VAL A 50 5.26 3.51 -16.95
C VAL A 50 4.66 3.81 -18.31
N LEU A 51 3.42 3.39 -18.56
CA LEU A 51 2.75 3.67 -19.85
C LEU A 51 2.63 5.18 -20.10
N VAL A 52 2.25 5.94 -19.08
CA VAL A 52 2.16 7.41 -19.18
C VAL A 52 3.55 8.03 -19.38
N ASP A 53 4.56 7.56 -18.65
CA ASP A 53 5.94 8.04 -18.79
C ASP A 53 6.51 7.79 -20.19
N VAL A 54 6.22 6.64 -20.79
CA VAL A 54 6.65 6.32 -22.17
C VAL A 54 5.97 7.24 -23.18
N VAL A 55 4.69 7.57 -22.99
CA VAL A 55 3.93 8.43 -23.89
C VAL A 55 4.30 9.90 -23.74
N THR A 56 4.55 10.36 -22.51
CA THR A 56 4.78 11.78 -22.20
C THR A 56 6.26 12.16 -22.12
N GLY A 57 7.15 11.18 -21.98
CA GLY A 57 8.59 11.40 -21.82
C GLY A 57 9.01 12.02 -20.48
N SER A 58 8.13 12.08 -19.47
CA SER A 58 8.46 12.77 -18.21
C SER A 58 9.31 11.93 -17.25
N GLY A 59 9.09 10.61 -17.19
CA GLY A 59 9.78 9.68 -16.30
C GLY A 59 9.41 9.82 -14.80
N SER A 60 8.33 10.56 -14.48
CA SER A 60 7.91 10.84 -13.10
C SER A 60 6.58 10.18 -12.70
N TYR A 61 5.74 9.80 -13.67
CA TYR A 61 4.41 9.25 -13.41
C TYR A 61 4.46 7.85 -12.82
N LEU A 62 5.46 7.03 -13.14
CA LEU A 62 5.70 5.74 -12.48
C LEU A 62 5.76 5.91 -10.96
N ALA A 63 6.60 6.83 -10.50
CA ALA A 63 6.78 7.07 -9.08
C ALA A 63 5.49 7.61 -8.45
N VAL A 64 4.89 8.65 -9.03
CA VAL A 64 3.70 9.30 -8.45
C VAL A 64 2.51 8.35 -8.39
N VAL A 65 2.18 7.70 -9.52
CA VAL A 65 1.03 6.80 -9.62
C VAL A 65 1.29 5.53 -8.81
N GLY A 66 2.49 4.96 -8.89
CA GLY A 66 2.89 3.79 -8.09
C GLY A 66 2.72 4.03 -6.60
N HIS A 67 3.22 5.14 -6.06
CA HIS A 67 3.10 5.43 -4.62
C HIS A 67 1.65 5.74 -4.22
N GLY A 68 0.88 6.46 -5.06
CA GLY A 68 -0.53 6.74 -4.79
C GLY A 68 -1.37 5.46 -4.68
N VAL A 69 -1.18 4.52 -5.61
CA VAL A 69 -1.90 3.24 -5.59
C VAL A 69 -1.38 2.31 -4.49
N ALA A 70 -0.08 2.40 -4.12
CA ALA A 70 0.46 1.69 -2.96
C ALA A 70 -0.24 2.09 -1.65
N VAL A 71 -0.49 3.39 -1.44
CA VAL A 71 -1.24 3.86 -0.26
C VAL A 71 -2.64 3.25 -0.24
N LEU A 72 -3.36 3.29 -1.37
CA LEU A 72 -4.70 2.72 -1.47
C LEU A 72 -4.71 1.21 -1.19
N GLY A 73 -3.77 0.49 -1.79
CA GLY A 73 -3.61 -0.95 -1.57
C GLY A 73 -3.33 -1.28 -0.10
N ALA A 74 -2.46 -0.51 0.56
CA ALA A 74 -2.16 -0.66 1.98
C ALA A 74 -3.40 -0.45 2.86
N VAL A 75 -4.20 0.58 2.56
CA VAL A 75 -5.44 0.89 3.30
C VAL A 75 -6.46 -0.25 3.14
N ILE A 76 -6.70 -0.70 1.90
CA ILE A 76 -7.68 -1.75 1.62
C ILE A 76 -7.25 -3.07 2.27
N GLY A 77 -5.97 -3.45 2.13
CA GLY A 77 -5.43 -4.66 2.74
C GLY A 77 -5.54 -4.64 4.26
N SER A 78 -5.14 -3.52 4.90
CA SER A 78 -5.23 -3.36 6.35
C SER A 78 -6.68 -3.44 6.84
N ARG A 79 -7.62 -2.72 6.21
CA ARG A 79 -9.04 -2.71 6.62
C ARG A 79 -9.72 -4.08 6.45
N ARG A 80 -9.40 -4.82 5.39
CA ARG A 80 -9.89 -6.19 5.20
C ARG A 80 -9.39 -7.14 6.28
N ALA A 81 -8.16 -6.96 6.75
CA ALA A 81 -7.63 -7.75 7.85
C ALA A 81 -8.34 -7.44 9.18
N VAL A 82 -8.60 -6.16 9.46
CA VAL A 82 -9.35 -5.75 10.66
C VAL A 82 -10.75 -6.34 10.69
N THR A 83 -11.49 -6.20 9.57
CA THR A 83 -12.88 -6.70 9.45
C THR A 83 -12.96 -8.22 9.58
N ALA A 84 -12.14 -8.97 8.82
CA ALA A 84 -12.13 -10.43 8.90
C ALA A 84 -11.73 -10.96 10.29
N GLN A 85 -11.03 -10.16 11.09
CA GLN A 85 -10.67 -10.53 12.45
C GLN A 85 -11.80 -10.26 13.45
N ALA A 86 -12.61 -9.23 13.23
CA ALA A 86 -13.82 -8.98 14.01
C ALA A 86 -14.81 -10.15 13.85
N ASP A 87 -15.04 -10.62 12.62
CA ASP A 87 -15.95 -11.74 12.32
C ASP A 87 -15.49 -13.06 12.95
N SER A 88 -14.18 -13.27 13.12
CA SER A 88 -13.66 -14.50 13.75
C SER A 88 -13.84 -14.56 15.27
N ARG A 89 -14.32 -13.48 15.91
CA ARG A 89 -14.52 -13.39 17.37
C ARG A 89 -15.99 -13.42 17.80
N SER A 90 -16.93 -13.36 16.86
CA SER A 90 -18.38 -13.49 17.09
C SER A 90 -18.82 -14.95 17.03
#